data_AF-A0A376TI20-F1
#
_entry.id   AF-A0A376TI20-F1
#
_cell.length_a   1.000
_cell.length_b   1.000
_cell.length_c   1.000
_cell.angle_alpha   90.00
_cell.angle_beta   90.00
_cell.angle_gamma   90.00
#
_symmetry.space_group_name_H-M   'P 1'
#
loop_
_entity.id
_entity.type
_entity.pdbx_description
1 polymer ?
#
loop_
_entity_poly.entity_id
_entity_poly.type
_entity_poly.pdbx_seq_one_letter_code
_entity_poly.pdbx_strand_id
1 'polypeptide(L)'
;MSVKVIVTDMDGTFLNDAKTYNQPRFMAQYQELKKRGIEFVVASGNQYYQLISFFPELKDEISFVAENGALVYEHGKQLFHGELTPT
;
A
#
# COMPACT_ATOMS: atom_id res chain seq x y z
N MET A 1 17.78 2.96 -16.63
CA MET A 1 17.27 2.61 -15.28
C MET A 1 15.92 1.94 -15.44
N SER A 2 15.67 0.84 -14.74
CA SER A 2 14.34 0.22 -14.67
C SER A 2 13.67 0.59 -13.35
N VAL A 3 12.37 0.88 -13.39
CA VAL A 3 11.57 1.07 -12.18
C VAL A 3 11.45 -0.27 -11.46
N LYS A 4 11.61 -0.27 -10.13
CA LYS A 4 11.52 -1.46 -9.28
C LYS A 4 10.41 -1.40 -8.25
N VAL A 5 10.01 -0.19 -7.87
CA VAL A 5 8.96 0.05 -6.86
C VAL A 5 8.15 1.26 -7.30
N ILE A 6 6.84 1.20 -7.09
CA ILE A 6 5.92 2.32 -7.18
C ILE A 6 5.26 2.47 -5.81
N VAL A 7 5.36 3.67 -5.24
CA VAL A 7 4.75 4.00 -3.95
C VAL A 7 3.68 5.06 -4.20
N THR A 8 2.49 4.88 -3.61
CA THR A 8 1.39 5.86 -3.73
C THR A 8 0.86 6.25 -2.37
N ASP A 9 0.51 7.54 -2.26
CA ASP A 9 -0.42 7.99 -1.22
C ASP A 9 -1.85 7.55 -1.54
N MET A 10 -2.73 7.60 -0.56
CA MET A 10 -4.12 7.17 -0.66
C MET A 10 -5.08 8.32 -0.92
N ASP A 11 -5.31 9.17 0.08
CA ASP A 11 -6.41 10.12 0.06
C ASP A 11 -6.12 11.30 -0.89
N GLY A 12 -6.95 11.45 -1.93
CA GLY A 12 -6.75 12.49 -2.94
C GLY A 12 -5.62 12.18 -3.95
N THR A 13 -4.99 11.01 -3.83
CA THR A 13 -3.97 10.51 -4.78
C THR A 13 -4.47 9.25 -5.49
N PHE A 14 -4.59 8.14 -4.77
CA PHE A 14 -5.08 6.88 -5.31
C PHE A 14 -6.61 6.78 -5.22
N LEU A 15 -7.18 7.30 -4.13
CA LEU A 15 -8.61 7.37 -3.88
C LEU A 15 -9.17 8.70 -4.34
N ASN A 16 -10.36 8.67 -4.93
CA ASN A 16 -11.15 9.86 -5.22
C ASN A 16 -11.87 10.40 -3.97
N ASP A 17 -12.63 11.49 -4.12
CA ASP A 17 -13.38 12.12 -3.02
C ASP A 17 -14.39 11.20 -2.34
N ALA A 18 -14.89 10.19 -3.07
CA ALA A 18 -15.78 9.15 -2.54
C ALA A 18 -15.03 7.99 -1.87
N LYS A 19 -13.71 8.14 -1.61
CA LYS A 19 -12.84 7.13 -1.00
C LYS A 19 -12.83 5.81 -1.76
N THR A 20 -12.92 5.87 -3.09
CA THR A 20 -12.87 4.69 -3.96
C THR A 20 -11.91 4.90 -5.12
N TYR A 21 -11.63 3.83 -5.85
CA TYR A 21 -10.81 3.82 -7.05
C TYR A 21 -11.39 2.83 -8.06
N ASN A 22 -10.95 2.94 -9.31
CA ASN A 22 -11.39 2.01 -10.35
C ASN A 22 -10.66 0.67 -10.20
N GLN A 23 -11.27 -0.27 -9.47
CA GLN A 23 -10.69 -1.57 -9.16
C GLN A 23 -10.36 -2.41 -10.42
N PRO A 24 -11.26 -2.56 -11.43
CA PRO A 24 -10.93 -3.33 -12.63
C PRO A 24 -9.72 -2.77 -13.37
N ARG A 25 -9.63 -1.44 -13.49
CA ARG A 25 -8.50 -0.77 -14.14
C ARG A 25 -7.22 -0.98 -13.34
N PHE A 26 -7.26 -0.80 -12.03
CA PHE A 26 -6.08 -0.99 -11.18
C PHE A 26 -5.59 -2.43 -11.23
N MET A 27 -6.48 -3.42 -11.17
CA MET A 27 -6.10 -4.83 -11.23
C MET A 27 -5.38 -5.16 -12.55
N ALA A 28 -5.86 -4.66 -13.68
CA ALA A 28 -5.18 -4.81 -14.97
C ALA A 28 -3.77 -4.20 -14.97
N GLN A 29 -3.61 -3.03 -14.34
CA GLN A 29 -2.30 -2.38 -14.18
C GLN A 29 -1.38 -3.17 -13.24
N TYR A 30 -1.91 -3.62 -12.10
CA TYR A 30 -1.16 -4.39 -11.11
C TYR A 30 -0.62 -5.70 -11.68
N GLN A 31 -1.40 -6.42 -12.50
CA GLN A 31 -0.91 -7.61 -13.20
C GLN A 31 0.29 -7.32 -14.11
N GLU A 32 0.32 -6.15 -14.74
CA GLU A 32 1.46 -5.74 -15.57
C GLU A 32 2.68 -5.36 -14.71
N LEU A 33 2.46 -4.71 -13.56
CA LEU A 33 3.53 -4.44 -12.58
C LEU A 33 4.15 -5.75 -12.10
N LYS A 34 3.33 -6.73 -11.74
CA LYS A 34 3.75 -8.05 -11.28
C LYS A 34 4.59 -8.79 -12.33
N LYS A 35 4.15 -8.81 -13.60
CA LYS A 35 4.91 -9.39 -14.71
C LYS A 35 6.30 -8.76 -14.89
N ARG A 36 6.43 -7.47 -14.58
CA ARG A 36 7.68 -6.72 -14.68
C ARG A 36 8.55 -6.78 -13.43
N GLY A 37 8.07 -7.44 -12.37
CA GLY A 37 8.74 -7.47 -11.06
C GLY A 37 8.84 -6.08 -10.44
N ILE A 38 7.79 -5.27 -10.57
CA ILE A 38 7.67 -3.96 -9.94
C ILE A 38 6.79 -4.10 -8.70
N GLU A 39 7.32 -3.76 -7.54
CA GLU A 39 6.56 -3.73 -6.30
C GLU A 39 5.59 -2.56 -6.28
N PHE A 40 4.39 -2.81 -5.74
CA PHE A 40 3.41 -1.78 -5.48
C PHE A 40 3.27 -1.59 -3.97
N VAL A 41 3.42 -0.35 -3.50
CA VAL A 41 3.41 0.00 -2.09
C VAL A 41 2.41 1.11 -1.83
N VAL A 42 1.57 0.92 -0.84
CA VAL A 42 0.66 1.95 -0.33
C VAL A 42 1.32 2.62 0.87
N ALA A 43 1.51 3.94 0.83
CA ALA A 43 2.06 4.71 1.92
C ALA A 43 1.07 5.77 2.38
N SER A 44 0.67 5.78 3.65
CA SER A 44 -0.36 6.69 4.14
C SER A 44 -0.22 6.95 5.64
N GLY A 45 -0.77 8.08 6.09
CA GLY A 45 -0.98 8.36 7.52
C GLY A 45 -2.07 7.50 8.16
N ASN A 46 -2.90 6.83 7.36
CA ASN A 46 -3.99 5.99 7.85
C ASN A 46 -3.50 4.69 8.51
N GLN A 47 -4.36 4.09 9.33
CA GLN A 47 -4.09 2.83 10.01
C GLN A 47 -4.02 1.65 9.04
N TYR A 48 -3.14 0.68 9.31
CA TYR A 48 -2.95 -0.50 8.46
C TYR A 48 -4.26 -1.23 8.13
N TYR A 49 -5.11 -1.47 9.14
CA TYR A 49 -6.39 -2.17 8.94
C TYR A 49 -7.38 -1.41 8.04
N GLN A 50 -7.32 -0.07 8.04
CA GLN A 50 -8.09 0.73 7.10
C GLN A 50 -7.53 0.57 5.68
N LEU A 51 -6.20 0.62 5.52
CA LEU A 51 -5.55 0.49 4.22
C LEU A 51 -5.86 -0.84 3.53
N ILE A 52 -5.73 -1.96 4.25
CA ILE A 52 -6.01 -3.29 3.66
C ILE A 52 -7.48 -3.48 3.28
N SER A 53 -8.40 -2.72 3.89
CA SER A 53 -9.82 -2.80 3.55
C SER A 53 -10.14 -2.30 2.13
N PHE A 54 -9.29 -1.44 1.56
CA PHE A 54 -9.38 -1.00 0.17
C PHE A 54 -8.82 -2.03 -0.83
N PHE A 55 -8.04 -3.01 -0.36
CA PHE A 55 -7.33 -4.00 -1.18
C PHE A 55 -7.53 -5.43 -0.65
N PRO A 56 -8.78 -5.91 -0.47
CA PRO A 56 -9.05 -7.17 0.22
C PRO A 56 -8.39 -8.39 -0.43
N GLU A 57 -8.26 -8.39 -1.76
CA GLU A 57 -7.64 -9.47 -2.54
C GLU A 57 -6.11 -9.36 -2.63
N LEU A 58 -5.54 -8.18 -2.34
CA LEU A 58 -4.13 -7.89 -2.56
C LEU A 58 -3.35 -7.60 -1.26
N LYS A 59 -4.02 -7.58 -0.11
CA LYS A 59 -3.42 -7.23 1.19
C LYS A 59 -2.16 -8.06 1.55
N ASP A 60 -2.09 -9.29 1.06
CA ASP A 60 -0.96 -10.20 1.30
C ASP A 60 0.03 -10.21 0.11
N GLU A 61 -0.28 -9.51 -0.98
CA GLU A 61 0.56 -9.40 -2.20
C GLU A 61 1.23 -8.04 -2.36
N ILE A 62 0.75 -6.99 -1.70
CA ILE A 62 1.34 -5.64 -1.74
C ILE A 62 1.89 -5.25 -0.37
N SER A 63 2.70 -4.20 -0.34
CA SER A 63 3.28 -3.69 0.90
C SER A 63 2.60 -2.41 1.35
N PHE A 64 2.59 -2.18 2.66
CA PHE A 64 1.93 -1.05 3.30
C PHE A 64 2.89 -0.33 4.24
N VAL A 65 2.99 0.99 4.08
CA VAL A 65 3.61 1.91 5.02
C VAL A 65 2.48 2.71 5.66
N ALA A 66 2.04 2.26 6.83
CA ALA A 66 0.92 2.85 7.57
C ALA A 66 1.42 3.82 8.64
N GLU A 67 0.49 4.63 9.18
CA GLU A 67 0.75 5.50 10.34
C GLU A 67 1.97 6.42 10.13
N ASN A 68 2.10 6.99 8.93
CA ASN A 68 3.23 7.84 8.53
C ASN A 68 4.61 7.13 8.64
N GLY A 69 4.62 5.81 8.48
CA GLY A 69 5.83 4.98 8.55
C GLY A 69 6.12 4.38 9.92
N ALA A 70 5.27 4.61 10.93
CA ALA A 70 5.38 3.94 12.22
C ALA A 70 5.09 2.43 12.10
N LEU A 71 4.34 1.98 11.09
CA LEU A 71 4.02 0.58 10.91
C LEU A 71 4.23 0.17 9.45
N VAL A 72 5.05 -0.87 9.21
CA VAL A 72 5.35 -1.36 7.86
C VAL A 72 5.02 -2.84 7.75
N TYR A 73 4.25 -3.19 6.73
CA TYR A 73 3.95 -4.56 6.33
C TYR A 73 4.49 -4.83 4.93
N GLU A 74 5.16 -5.96 4.77
CA GLU A 74 5.64 -6.50 3.50
C GLU A 74 4.90 -7.82 3.25
N HIS A 75 4.08 -7.86 2.19
CA HIS A 75 3.35 -9.07 1.75
C HIS A 75 2.61 -9.79 2.89
N GLY A 76 1.83 -9.03 3.67
CA GLY A 76 1.06 -9.54 4.82
C GLY A 76 1.89 -9.78 6.10
N LYS A 77 3.22 -9.65 6.06
CA LYS A 77 4.10 -9.80 7.22
C LYS A 77 4.52 -8.44 7.78
N GLN A 78 4.38 -8.25 9.09
CA GLN A 78 4.91 -7.06 9.75
C GLN A 78 6.44 -7.04 9.64
N LEU A 79 6.97 -6.00 9.03
CA LEU A 79 8.41 -5.77 8.84
C LEU A 79 8.97 -4.81 9.89
N PHE A 80 8.21 -3.78 10.25
CA PHE A 80 8.64 -2.74 11.19
C PHE A 80 7.45 -2.23 12.02
N HIS A 81 7.74 -1.90 13.28
CA HIS A 81 6.84 -1.19 14.18
C HIS A 81 7.71 -0.21 14.99
N GLY A 82 7.40 1.08 14.89
CA GLY A 82 8.05 2.14 15.63
C GLY A 82 7.45 2.24 17.03
N GLU A 83 8.28 2.03 18.05
CA GLU A 83 7.86 2.14 19.45
C GLU A 83 8.33 3.48 20.02
N LEU A 84 7.45 4.15 20.76
CA LEU A 84 7.83 5.29 21.58
C LEU A 84 8.40 4.77 22.89
N THR A 85 9.66 5.11 23.19
CA THR A 85 10.22 4.82 24.50
C THR A 85 9.58 5.75 25.53
N PRO A 86 9.07 5.24 26.66
CA PRO A 86 8.59 6.09 27.74
C PRO A 86 9.73 6.98 28.25
N THR A 87 9.43 8.25 28.45
CA THR A 87 10.34 9.23 29.10
C THR A 87 10.32 9.10 30.61
#